data_AF-A0AAW8KBU9-F1
#
_entry.id   AF-A0AAW8KBU9-F1
#
_cell.length_a   1.000
_cell.length_b   1.000
_cell.length_c   1.000
_cell.angle_alpha   90.00
_cell.angle_beta   90.00
_cell.angle_gamma   90.00
#
_symmetry.space_group_name_H-M   'P 1'
#
loop_
_entity.id
_entity.type
_entity.pdbx_description
1 polymer ?
#
loop_
_entity_poly.entity_id
_entity_poly.type
_entity_poly.pdbx_seq_one_letter_code
_entity_poly.pdbx_strand_id
1 'polypeptide(L)'
;MNAHVSYQVEPVVRKDLDFHLNEAPRFWFNNDPFLTRMFDALSLTFPDGERYFIECVRMFRDKIDNPELQKRVADFIKQEAQHGIAHDKMNQLMKEQ
;
A
#
# COMPACT_ATOMS: atom_id res chain seq x y z
N MET A 1 -13.24 9.63 27.09
CA MET A 1 -13.48 8.19 26.87
C MET A 1 -12.23 7.62 26.23
N ASN A 2 -11.39 6.93 27.00
CA ASN A 2 -10.22 6.24 26.45
C ASN A 2 -10.60 4.76 26.35
N ALA A 3 -11.04 4.32 25.18
CA ALA A 3 -11.19 2.90 24.94
C ALA A 3 -9.78 2.30 24.90
N HIS A 4 -9.47 1.42 25.86
CA HIS A 4 -8.29 0.57 25.79
C HIS A 4 -8.53 -0.47 24.70
N VAL A 5 -8.31 -0.10 23.45
CA VAL A 5 -8.41 -1.03 22.33
C VAL A 5 -7.10 -1.80 22.25
N SER A 6 -7.11 -3.05 22.73
CA SER A 6 -6.03 -4.00 22.44
C SER A 6 -6.24 -4.59 21.05
N TYR A 7 -6.04 -3.77 20.01
CA TYR A 7 -6.07 -4.26 18.63
C TYR A 7 -4.64 -4.66 18.23
N GLN A 8 -4.38 -5.96 18.24
CA GLN A 8 -3.18 -6.53 17.64
C GLN A 8 -3.58 -7.15 16.30
N VAL A 9 -3.24 -6.46 15.22
CA VAL A 9 -3.18 -7.08 13.89
C VAL A 9 -1.75 -7.41 13.58
N GLU A 10 -1.50 -8.67 13.30
CA GLU A 10 -0.25 -9.11 12.71
C GLU A 10 -0.24 -8.77 11.23
N PRO A 11 0.81 -8.09 10.72
CA PRO A 11 0.97 -7.87 9.29
C PRO A 11 1.08 -9.23 8.56
N VAL A 12 0.17 -9.49 7.62
CA VAL A 12 0.21 -10.67 6.76
C VAL A 12 0.80 -10.30 5.40
N VAL A 13 2.01 -10.77 5.12
CA VAL A 13 2.65 -10.59 3.81
C VAL A 13 2.14 -11.69 2.88
N ARG A 14 1.43 -11.30 1.81
CA ARG A 14 0.95 -12.26 0.80
C ARG A 14 2.03 -12.52 -0.24
N LYS A 15 1.95 -13.67 -0.90
CA LYS A 15 2.78 -14.01 -2.06
C LYS A 15 1.89 -14.10 -3.29
N ASP A 16 2.50 -13.99 -4.47
CA ASP A 16 1.81 -14.18 -5.75
C ASP A 16 0.55 -13.31 -5.89
N LEU A 17 0.66 -12.05 -5.44
CA LEU A 17 -0.41 -11.07 -5.52
C LEU A 17 -0.69 -10.71 -6.98
N ASP A 18 -1.92 -11.00 -7.43
CA ASP A 18 -2.47 -10.43 -8.64
C ASP A 18 -3.80 -9.75 -8.32
N PHE A 19 -3.86 -8.45 -8.61
CA PHE A 19 -5.06 -7.63 -8.43
C PHE A 19 -5.93 -7.60 -9.69
N HIS A 20 -5.55 -8.33 -10.75
CA HIS A 20 -6.29 -8.37 -12.03
C HIS A 20 -6.51 -6.97 -12.63
N LEU A 21 -5.56 -6.04 -12.41
CA LEU A 21 -5.73 -4.63 -12.81
C LEU A 21 -5.86 -4.45 -14.33
N ASN A 22 -5.31 -5.37 -15.12
CA ASN A 22 -5.47 -5.41 -16.58
C ASN A 22 -6.90 -5.69 -17.04
N GLU A 23 -7.76 -6.18 -16.15
CA GLU A 23 -9.18 -6.44 -16.40
C GLU A 23 -10.06 -5.28 -15.93
N ALA A 24 -9.48 -4.24 -15.30
CA ALA A 24 -10.22 -3.10 -14.78
C ALA A 24 -10.85 -2.28 -15.91
N PRO A 25 -12.17 -1.98 -15.84
CA PRO A 25 -12.80 -1.07 -16.80
C PRO A 25 -12.18 0.33 -16.75
N ARG A 26 -12.22 1.05 -17.89
CA ARG A 26 -11.77 2.45 -17.97
C ARG A 26 -12.37 3.35 -16.88
N PHE A 27 -13.63 3.12 -16.52
CA PHE A 27 -14.34 3.81 -15.44
C PHE A 27 -14.67 2.82 -14.32
N TRP A 28 -13.64 2.28 -13.67
CA TRP A 28 -13.77 1.21 -12.69
C TRP A 28 -14.62 1.60 -11.47
N PHE A 29 -14.75 2.90 -11.16
CA PHE A 29 -15.59 3.37 -10.07
C PHE A 29 -17.04 3.52 -10.56
N ASN A 30 -17.82 2.43 -10.49
CA ASN A 30 -19.26 2.44 -10.80
C ASN A 30 -19.60 3.03 -12.19
N ASN A 31 -18.69 2.89 -13.17
CA ASN A 31 -18.79 3.51 -14.48
C ASN A 31 -18.94 5.05 -14.47
N ASP A 32 -18.54 5.70 -13.38
CA ASP A 32 -18.56 7.16 -13.21
C ASP A 32 -17.19 7.76 -13.56
N PRO A 33 -17.09 8.58 -14.63
CA PRO A 33 -15.82 9.15 -15.05
C PRO A 33 -15.19 10.08 -14.01
N PHE A 34 -15.99 10.87 -13.29
CA PHE A 34 -15.46 11.83 -12.32
C PHE A 34 -14.89 11.11 -11.11
N LEU A 35 -15.68 10.21 -10.50
CA LEU A 35 -15.23 9.43 -9.35
C LEU A 35 -13.99 8.60 -9.69
N THR A 36 -13.99 7.96 -10.87
CA THR A 36 -12.82 7.20 -11.31
C THR A 36 -11.58 8.10 -11.39
N ARG A 37 -11.65 9.23 -12.12
CA ARG A 37 -10.50 10.14 -12.26
C ARG A 37 -10.06 10.78 -10.95
N MET A 38 -10.97 11.00 -10.01
CA MET A 38 -10.63 11.50 -8.67
C MET A 38 -9.78 10.51 -7.88
N PHE A 39 -10.15 9.23 -7.85
CA PHE A 39 -9.38 8.19 -7.15
C PHE A 39 -8.10 7.80 -7.89
N ASP A 40 -8.12 7.87 -9.21
CA ASP A 40 -6.94 7.75 -10.06
C ASP A 40 -5.89 8.82 -9.71
N ALA A 41 -6.31 10.09 -9.59
CA ALA A 41 -5.42 11.17 -9.19
C ALA A 41 -4.86 10.99 -7.77
N LEU A 42 -5.67 10.48 -6.84
CA LEU A 42 -5.20 10.11 -5.50
C LEU A 42 -4.13 9.01 -5.57
N SER A 43 -4.33 7.99 -6.42
CA SER A 43 -3.40 6.87 -6.63
C SER A 43 -2.00 7.33 -7.06
N LEU A 44 -1.88 8.47 -7.75
CA LEU A 44 -0.59 9.01 -8.16
C LEU A 44 0.33 9.37 -6.98
N THR A 45 -0.24 9.61 -5.79
CA THR A 45 0.53 10.03 -4.61
C THR A 45 1.01 8.86 -3.75
N PHE A 46 0.39 7.68 -3.87
CA PHE A 46 0.70 6.55 -3.00
C PHE A 46 2.10 5.97 -3.21
N PRO A 47 2.64 5.78 -4.44
CA PRO A 47 3.98 5.24 -4.62
C PRO A 47 5.07 6.00 -3.85
N ASP A 48 4.97 7.33 -3.81
CA ASP A 48 5.92 8.16 -3.06
C ASP A 48 5.66 8.11 -1.54
N GLY A 49 4.38 8.06 -1.13
CA GLY A 49 4.00 7.87 0.27
C GLY A 49 4.49 6.54 0.85
N GLU A 50 4.37 5.44 0.11
CA GLU A 50 4.79 4.11 0.53
C GLU A 50 6.32 4.02 0.64
N ARG A 51 7.06 4.60 -0.33
CA ARG A 51 8.51 4.76 -0.23
C ARG A 51 8.89 5.56 1.01
N TYR A 52 8.19 6.65 1.28
CA TYR A 52 8.41 7.45 2.48
C TYR A 52 8.14 6.67 3.77
N PHE A 53 7.07 5.86 3.82
CA PHE A 53 6.79 5.00 4.98
C PHE A 53 7.88 3.95 5.20
N ILE A 54 8.36 3.30 4.14
CA ILE A 54 9.47 2.34 4.21
C ILE A 54 10.73 3.01 4.78
N GLU A 55 11.12 4.17 4.24
CA GLU A 55 12.31 4.88 4.69
C GLU A 55 12.18 5.35 6.15
N CYS A 56 11.01 5.85 6.54
CA CYS A 56 10.71 6.22 7.93
C CYS A 56 10.99 5.09 8.90
N VAL A 57 10.49 3.88 8.65
CA VAL A 57 10.69 2.75 9.58
C VAL A 57 12.10 2.16 9.47
N ARG A 58 12.68 2.16 8.27
CA ARG A 58 14.02 1.60 8.01
C ARG A 58 15.10 2.35 8.80
N MET A 59 14.97 3.67 8.95
CA MET A 59 15.89 4.49 9.76
C MET A 59 15.98 4.08 11.23
N PHE A 60 14.97 3.41 11.77
CA PHE A 60 14.94 2.99 13.18
C PHE A 60 15.13 1.49 13.37
N ARG A 61 15.24 0.70 12.29
CA ARG A 61 15.29 -0.77 12.36
C ARG A 61 16.38 -1.27 13.32
N ASP A 62 17.56 -0.67 13.26
CA ASP A 62 18.72 -1.10 14.04
C ASP A 62 18.65 -0.65 15.52
N LYS A 63 17.62 0.13 15.88
CA LYS A 63 17.31 0.55 17.27
C LYS A 63 16.21 -0.31 17.91
N ILE A 64 15.73 -1.34 17.22
CA ILE A 64 14.66 -2.21 17.70
C ILE A 64 15.30 -3.46 18.33
N ASP A 65 15.23 -3.57 19.65
CA ASP A 65 15.77 -4.74 20.36
C ASP A 65 14.76 -5.90 20.45
N ASN A 66 13.46 -5.60 20.35
CA ASN A 66 12.41 -6.62 20.42
C ASN A 66 12.34 -7.40 19.09
N PRO A 67 12.62 -8.71 19.07
CA PRO A 67 12.63 -9.52 17.84
C PRO A 67 11.26 -9.62 17.18
N GLU A 68 10.16 -9.59 17.95
CA GLU A 68 8.80 -9.58 17.40
C GLU A 68 8.53 -8.28 16.65
N LEU A 69 8.94 -7.15 17.23
CA LEU A 69 8.80 -5.84 16.59
C LEU A 69 9.69 -5.74 15.34
N GLN A 70 10.91 -6.29 15.37
CA GLN A 70 11.76 -6.37 14.17
C GLN A 70 11.08 -7.15 13.05
N LYS A 71 10.48 -8.32 13.36
CA LYS A 71 9.73 -9.11 12.36
C LYS A 71 8.56 -8.31 11.81
N ARG A 72 7.78 -7.65 12.66
CA ARG A 72 6.62 -6.84 12.24
C ARG A 72 7.03 -5.67 11.35
N VAL A 73 8.15 -4.99 11.64
CA VAL A 73 8.71 -3.94 10.76
C VAL A 73 9.16 -4.52 9.43
N ALA A 74 9.84 -5.67 9.42
CA ALA A 74 10.23 -6.33 8.19
C ALA A 74 9.02 -6.74 7.33
N ASP A 75 7.94 -7.22 7.95
CA ASP A 75 6.71 -7.59 7.26
C ASP A 75 5.93 -6.36 6.76
N PHE A 76 5.88 -5.27 7.54
CA PHE A 76 5.35 -3.98 7.11
C PHE A 76 6.07 -3.45 5.87
N ILE A 77 7.40 -3.44 5.86
CA ILE A 77 8.19 -2.99 4.69
C ILE A 77 7.84 -3.79 3.43
N LYS A 78 7.63 -5.11 3.57
CA LYS A 78 7.22 -5.95 2.43
C LYS A 78 5.81 -5.58 1.94
N GLN A 79 4.87 -5.30 2.83
CA GLN A 79 3.52 -4.88 2.45
C GLN A 79 3.53 -3.53 1.73
N GLU A 80 4.24 -2.52 2.25
CA GLU A 80 4.31 -1.22 1.58
C GLU A 80 5.00 -1.32 0.21
N ALA A 81 6.00 -2.19 0.06
CA ALA A 81 6.59 -2.47 -1.24
C ALA A 81 5.58 -3.11 -2.21
N GLN A 82 4.70 -3.98 -1.72
CA GLN A 82 3.62 -4.59 -2.51
C GLN A 82 2.56 -3.56 -2.91
N HIS A 83 2.19 -2.65 -2.01
CA HIS A 83 1.28 -1.55 -2.32
C HIS A 83 1.86 -0.67 -3.44
N GLY A 84 3.14 -0.29 -3.34
CA GLY A 84 3.82 0.50 -4.37
C GLY A 84 3.86 -0.16 -5.74
N ILE A 85 4.10 -1.47 -5.80
CA ILE A 85 4.03 -2.19 -7.08
C ILE A 85 2.60 -2.15 -7.66
N ALA A 86 1.57 -2.32 -6.82
CA ALA A 86 0.18 -2.30 -7.27
C ALA A 86 -0.23 -0.90 -7.75
N HIS A 87 0.12 0.15 -7.01
CA HIS A 87 -0.16 1.54 -7.41
C HIS A 87 0.64 1.95 -8.64
N ASP A 88 1.92 1.58 -8.77
CA ASP A 88 2.70 1.82 -9.99
C ASP A 88 2.06 1.12 -11.21
N LYS A 89 1.59 -0.13 -11.07
CA LYS A 89 0.88 -0.86 -12.13
C LYS A 89 -0.44 -0.17 -12.50
N MET A 90 -1.24 0.25 -11.51
CA MET A 90 -2.47 1.01 -11.74
C MET A 90 -2.18 2.33 -12.48
N ASN A 91 -1.18 3.08 -12.00
CA ASN A 91 -0.76 4.35 -12.59
C ASN A 91 -0.26 4.20 -14.02
N GLN A 92 0.38 3.08 -14.36
CA GLN A 92 0.77 2.77 -15.73
C GLN A 92 -0.44 2.50 -16.63
N LEU A 93 -1.40 1.68 -16.18
CA LEU A 93 -2.63 1.42 -16.94
C LEU A 93 -3.44 2.69 -17.21
N MET A 94 -3.45 3.64 -16.29
CA MET A 94 -4.12 4.94 -16.48
C MET A 94 -3.46 5.79 -17.56
N LYS A 95 -2.13 5.75 -17.70
CA LYS A 95 -1.41 6.48 -18.75
C LYS A 95 -1.73 5.96 -20.15
N GLU A 96 -2.21 4.73 -20.26
CA GLU A 96 -2.52 4.06 -21.52
C GLU A 96 -3.96 4.29 -22.02
N GLN A 97 -4.80 5.00 -21.24
CA GLN A 97 -6.22 5.22 -21.52
C GLN A 97 -6.52 6.53 -22.27
#